data_AF-A0AAN8ZN50-F1
#
_entry.id   AF-A0AAN8ZN50-F1
#
_cell.length_a   1.000
_cell.length_b   1.000
_cell.length_c   1.000
_cell.angle_alpha   90.00
_cell.angle_beta   90.00
_cell.angle_gamma   90.00
#
_symmetry.space_group_name_H-M   'P 1'
#
loop_
_entity.id
_entity.type
_entity.pdbx_description
1 polymer ?
#
loop_
_entity_poly.entity_id
_entity_poly.type
_entity_poly.pdbx_seq_one_letter_code
_entity_poly.pdbx_strand_id
1 'polypeptide(L)'
;MAMATAPVHSVAPTVAKVRSRTLFQSFIASPPRYLKSPPPKLSLSSAKIVASAAGASVAVELEKRTTDSSKSKSLPFRVGHGFDLHRLEPGYPLIIGGINIPHDRGCEAHSDGDVLLHCVVDAILGALGLPDIGQIFPDTDPKWKGAASSVFMKEAVKLMHEAGYELGNLDATLILQRPKLSPHKEAIRANLCELLGADPSVVNLKAKTHEKVDSLGENRSIAAHTVVLLMKK
;
A
#
# COMPACT_ATOMS: atom_id res chain seq x y z
N MET A 1 -21.31 63.15 -42.34
CA MET A 1 -19.94 63.60 -42.00
C MET A 1 -19.29 62.49 -41.19
N ALA A 2 -18.60 61.55 -41.85
CA ALA A 2 -17.13 61.51 -42.00
C ALA A 2 -16.43 61.42 -40.62
N MET A 3 -16.21 60.20 -40.13
CA MET A 3 -14.96 59.41 -40.22
C MET A 3 -13.81 59.94 -39.36
N ALA A 4 -13.41 59.14 -38.36
CA ALA A 4 -12.02 58.98 -37.92
C ALA A 4 -11.86 57.69 -37.10
N THR A 5 -11.50 56.61 -37.79
CA THR A 5 -10.97 55.36 -37.24
C THR A 5 -9.49 55.55 -36.88
N ALA A 6 -9.08 55.21 -35.65
CA ALA A 6 -7.68 55.15 -35.24
C ALA A 6 -7.22 53.67 -35.14
N PRO A 7 -5.97 53.35 -35.53
CA PRO A 7 -5.55 51.98 -35.83
C PRO A 7 -5.11 51.17 -34.60
N VAL A 8 -5.30 49.86 -34.75
CA VAL A 8 -4.85 48.78 -33.87
C VAL A 8 -3.33 48.59 -34.04
N HIS A 9 -2.57 48.70 -32.95
CA HIS A 9 -1.17 48.25 -32.92
C HIS A 9 -1.06 46.90 -32.20
N SER A 10 -0.92 45.86 -33.02
CA SER A 10 -0.50 44.52 -32.63
C SER A 10 1.01 44.52 -32.37
N VAL A 11 1.40 44.24 -31.13
CA VAL A 11 2.80 44.05 -30.73
C VAL A 11 3.02 42.56 -30.57
N ALA A 12 3.70 41.94 -31.55
CA ALA A 12 4.14 40.56 -31.47
C ALA A 12 5.33 40.44 -30.49
N PRO A 13 5.38 39.43 -29.61
CA PRO A 13 6.53 39.22 -28.75
C PRO A 13 7.69 38.61 -29.56
N THR A 14 8.84 39.28 -29.51
CA THR A 14 10.09 38.87 -30.14
C THR A 14 10.67 37.67 -29.37
N VAL A 15 10.76 36.51 -30.02
CA VAL A 15 11.41 35.31 -29.47
C VAL A 15 12.93 35.49 -29.51
N ALA A 16 13.54 35.76 -28.35
CA ALA A 16 14.99 35.79 -28.19
C ALA A 16 15.57 34.37 -28.26
N LYS A 17 16.33 34.09 -29.31
CA LYS A 17 17.01 32.81 -29.54
C LYS A 17 18.28 32.76 -28.68
N VAL A 18 18.18 32.23 -27.46
CA VAL A 18 19.32 31.99 -26.58
C VAL A 18 20.17 30.86 -27.16
N ARG A 19 21.32 31.21 -27.74
CA ARG A 19 22.39 30.25 -28.09
C ARG A 19 23.16 29.90 -26.82
N SER A 20 22.74 28.84 -26.13
CA SER A 20 23.54 28.20 -25.09
C SER A 20 24.67 27.40 -25.74
N ARG A 21 25.91 27.79 -25.45
CA ARG A 21 27.13 27.03 -25.79
C ARG A 21 27.21 25.83 -24.85
N THR A 22 26.98 24.63 -25.37
CA THR A 22 27.20 23.38 -24.63
C THR A 22 28.70 23.13 -24.48
N LEU A 23 29.27 23.45 -23.31
CA LEU A 23 30.53 22.87 -22.86
C LEU A 23 30.22 21.44 -22.38
N PHE A 24 30.50 20.47 -23.24
CA PHE A 24 30.47 19.05 -22.91
C PHE A 24 31.65 18.76 -21.96
N GLN A 25 31.42 18.87 -20.66
CA GLN A 25 32.29 18.26 -19.65
C GLN A 25 31.76 16.87 -19.34
N SER A 26 32.53 15.88 -19.78
CA SER A 26 32.40 14.46 -19.53
C SER A 26 32.52 14.16 -18.03
N PHE A 27 31.41 14.00 -17.34
CA PHE A 27 31.34 13.22 -16.10
C PHE A 27 31.01 11.77 -16.46
N ILE A 28 32.05 10.94 -16.53
CA ILE A 28 31.93 9.48 -16.60
C ILE A 28 31.42 9.01 -15.23
N ALA A 29 30.10 8.80 -15.14
CA ALA A 29 29.52 8.05 -14.04
C ALA A 29 30.03 6.59 -14.11
N SER A 30 30.82 6.19 -13.12
CA SER A 30 31.22 4.79 -12.96
C SER A 30 29.99 3.94 -12.60
N PRO A 31 29.78 2.76 -13.21
CA PRO A 31 28.66 1.89 -12.86
C PRO A 31 28.84 1.33 -11.43
N PRO A 32 27.73 0.97 -10.74
CA PRO A 32 27.82 0.37 -9.42
C PRO A 32 28.55 -0.97 -9.50
N ARG A 33 29.57 -1.15 -8.65
CA ARG A 33 30.27 -2.42 -8.46
C ARG A 33 29.31 -3.43 -7.84
N TYR A 34 28.71 -4.27 -8.67
CA TYR A 34 28.11 -5.52 -8.21
C TYR A 34 29.20 -6.40 -7.62
N LEU A 35 29.13 -6.67 -6.31
CA LEU A 35 29.88 -7.73 -5.64
C LEU A 35 29.49 -9.06 -6.30
N LYS A 36 30.38 -9.58 -7.16
CA LYS A 36 30.32 -10.95 -7.67
C LYS A 36 30.69 -11.91 -6.54
N SER A 37 29.76 -12.25 -5.66
CA SER A 37 29.90 -13.47 -4.86
C SER A 37 29.56 -14.68 -5.75
N PRO A 38 30.44 -15.70 -5.87
CA PRO A 38 30.11 -16.91 -6.61
C PRO A 38 28.94 -17.64 -5.94
N PRO A 39 28.08 -18.35 -6.70
CA PRO A 39 27.03 -19.16 -6.12
C PRO A 39 27.64 -20.26 -5.23
N PRO A 40 26.96 -20.67 -4.14
CA PRO A 40 27.44 -21.75 -3.29
C PRO A 40 27.59 -23.04 -4.12
N LYS A 41 28.75 -23.69 -3.98
CA LYS A 41 29.01 -24.99 -4.62
C LYS A 41 28.05 -26.02 -4.02
N LEU A 42 27.15 -26.55 -4.84
CA LEU A 42 26.43 -27.78 -4.52
C LEU A 42 27.45 -28.91 -4.37
N SER A 43 27.66 -29.33 -3.12
CA SER A 43 28.38 -30.56 -2.80
C SER A 43 27.50 -31.74 -3.19
N LEU A 44 27.80 -32.38 -4.32
CA LEU A 44 27.33 -33.73 -4.59
C LEU A 44 28.04 -34.65 -3.60
N SER A 45 27.30 -35.16 -2.60
CA SER A 45 27.81 -36.20 -1.72
C SER A 45 28.11 -37.43 -2.58
N SER A 46 29.39 -37.79 -2.68
CA SER A 46 29.80 -39.02 -3.33
C SER A 46 29.17 -40.21 -2.59
N ALA A 47 28.33 -40.98 -3.28
CA ALA A 47 27.95 -42.29 -2.80
C ALA A 47 29.23 -43.14 -2.72
N LYS A 48 29.59 -43.58 -1.51
CA LYS A 48 30.65 -44.58 -1.35
C LYS A 48 30.09 -45.91 -1.86
N ILE A 49 30.47 -46.30 -3.08
CA ILE A 49 30.35 -47.68 -3.52
C ILE A 49 31.49 -48.45 -2.86
N VAL A 50 31.18 -49.19 -1.80
CA VAL A 50 32.07 -50.22 -1.27
C VAL A 50 31.74 -51.49 -2.03
N ALA A 51 32.61 -51.87 -2.97
CA ALA A 51 32.53 -53.18 -3.58
C ALA A 51 33.13 -54.21 -2.60
N SER A 52 32.30 -55.10 -2.06
CA SER A 52 32.76 -56.37 -1.50
C SER A 52 32.08 -57.52 -2.26
N ALA A 53 32.91 -58.42 -2.78
CA ALA A 53 32.47 -59.65 -3.41
C ALA A 53 31.83 -60.61 -2.38
N ALA A 54 30.92 -61.45 -2.88
CA ALA A 54 30.27 -62.60 -2.25
C ALA A 54 29.07 -62.31 -1.31
N GLY A 55 27.89 -62.70 -1.81
CA GLY A 55 26.74 -63.25 -1.09
C GLY A 55 26.33 -62.65 0.25
N ALA A 56 25.30 -61.80 0.24
CA ALA A 56 24.19 -61.81 1.21
C ALA A 56 23.21 -60.69 0.83
N SER A 57 21.92 -60.96 1.01
CA SER A 57 20.83 -59.99 0.90
C SER A 57 21.15 -58.74 1.73
N VAL A 58 21.32 -57.59 1.06
CA VAL A 58 21.43 -56.31 1.74
C VAL A 58 20.01 -55.84 2.05
N ALA A 59 19.57 -56.14 3.27
CA ALA A 59 18.45 -55.42 3.85
C ALA A 59 18.86 -53.96 3.97
N VAL A 60 18.26 -53.11 3.13
CA VAL A 60 18.37 -51.66 3.25
C VAL A 60 17.55 -51.28 4.47
N GLU A 61 18.21 -51.15 5.61
CA GLU A 61 17.60 -50.57 6.79
C GLU A 61 17.42 -49.07 6.51
N LEU A 62 16.19 -48.73 6.11
CA LEU A 62 15.74 -47.37 5.88
C LEU A 62 15.77 -46.66 7.23
N GLU A 63 16.89 -46.02 7.56
CA GLU A 63 16.93 -45.04 8.63
C GLU A 63 15.82 -44.02 8.33
N LYS A 64 14.75 -44.08 9.14
CA LYS A 64 13.73 -43.05 9.21
C LYS A 64 14.47 -41.77 9.58
N ARG A 65 14.84 -41.01 8.55
CA ARG A 65 15.19 -39.61 8.68
C ARG A 65 13.92 -38.95 9.19
N THR A 66 13.81 -38.84 10.50
CA THR A 66 12.82 -38.01 11.15
C THR A 66 13.02 -36.63 10.55
N THR A 67 12.15 -36.29 9.60
CA THR A 67 11.98 -34.91 9.19
C THR A 67 11.47 -34.22 10.43
N ASP A 68 12.40 -33.72 11.24
CA ASP A 68 12.10 -32.72 12.25
C ASP A 68 11.52 -31.57 11.44
N SER A 69 10.18 -31.58 11.32
CA SER A 69 9.42 -30.55 10.65
C SER A 69 9.65 -29.33 11.51
N SER A 70 10.73 -28.59 11.21
CA SER A 70 11.06 -27.30 11.78
C SER A 70 9.76 -26.51 11.80
N LYS A 71 9.11 -26.46 12.97
CA LYS A 71 7.87 -25.71 13.14
C LYS A 71 8.19 -24.32 12.63
N SER A 72 7.48 -23.91 11.57
CA SER A 72 7.59 -22.57 11.00
C SER A 72 7.60 -21.58 12.16
N LYS A 73 8.65 -20.74 12.24
CA LYS A 73 8.79 -19.77 13.33
C LYS A 73 7.57 -18.86 13.31
N SER A 74 6.70 -18.99 14.30
CA SER A 74 5.66 -17.99 14.55
C SER A 74 6.35 -16.69 14.95
N LEU A 75 6.22 -15.66 14.11
CA LEU A 75 6.79 -14.36 14.42
C LEU A 75 5.96 -13.69 15.52
N PRO A 76 6.59 -13.20 16.60
CA PRO A 76 5.86 -12.47 17.66
C PRO A 76 5.29 -11.15 17.15
N PHE A 77 5.85 -10.60 16.07
CA PHE A 77 5.45 -9.35 15.45
C PHE A 77 5.36 -9.48 13.92
N ARG A 78 4.42 -8.76 13.31
CA ARG A 78 4.28 -8.63 11.86
C ARG A 78 4.04 -7.19 11.49
N VAL A 79 4.66 -6.74 10.41
CA VAL A 79 4.46 -5.39 9.88
C VAL A 79 3.65 -5.48 8.60
N GLY A 80 2.68 -4.60 8.47
CA GLY A 80 1.90 -4.42 7.26
C GLY A 80 1.96 -2.99 6.77
N HIS A 81 1.95 -2.83 5.45
CA HIS A 81 1.83 -1.54 4.79
C HIS A 81 0.67 -1.60 3.82
N GLY A 82 -0.14 -0.54 3.81
CA GLY A 82 -1.22 -0.35 2.86
C GLY A 82 -1.07 0.97 2.13
N PHE A 83 -1.59 0.99 0.91
CA PHE A 83 -1.73 2.19 0.09
C PHE A 83 -3.03 2.09 -0.70
N ASP A 84 -3.81 3.18 -0.70
CA ASP A 84 -4.97 3.28 -1.59
C ASP A 84 -5.08 4.72 -2.14
N LEU A 85 -5.69 4.86 -3.32
CA LEU A 85 -5.92 6.14 -3.99
C LEU A 85 -7.23 6.10 -4.78
N HIS A 86 -8.08 7.10 -4.54
CA HIS A 86 -9.34 7.29 -5.28
C HIS A 86 -9.36 8.60 -6.04
N ARG A 87 -10.05 8.61 -7.19
CA ARG A 87 -10.40 9.84 -7.91
C ARG A 87 -11.47 10.59 -7.14
N LEU A 88 -11.37 11.92 -7.13
CA LEU A 88 -12.37 12.81 -6.57
C LEU A 88 -13.18 13.48 -7.68
N GLU A 89 -14.47 13.24 -7.74
CA GLU A 89 -15.37 13.80 -8.76
C GLU A 89 -16.58 14.53 -8.14
N PRO A 90 -17.15 15.53 -8.84
CA PRO A 90 -18.37 16.19 -8.39
C PRO A 90 -19.54 15.22 -8.26
N GLY A 91 -20.41 15.46 -7.27
CA GLY A 91 -21.64 14.67 -7.07
C GLY A 91 -21.47 13.37 -6.29
N TYR A 92 -20.23 13.03 -5.89
CA TYR A 92 -19.94 11.88 -5.03
C TYR A 92 -19.79 12.31 -3.55
N PRO A 93 -20.09 11.43 -2.60
CA PRO A 93 -19.81 11.67 -1.18
C PRO A 93 -18.31 11.54 -0.88
N LEU A 94 -17.82 12.33 0.07
CA LEU A 94 -16.45 12.19 0.58
C LEU A 94 -16.50 11.47 1.94
N ILE A 95 -16.37 10.15 1.89
CA ILE A 95 -16.36 9.30 3.09
C ILE A 95 -14.90 8.97 3.42
N ILE A 96 -14.49 9.26 4.66
CA ILE A 96 -13.14 9.01 5.15
C ILE A 96 -13.21 8.40 6.55
N GLY A 97 -12.67 7.19 6.71
CA GLY A 97 -12.76 6.41 7.95
C GLY A 97 -14.17 6.31 8.51
N GLY A 98 -15.17 6.09 7.66
CA GLY A 98 -16.60 5.98 7.95
C GLY A 98 -17.33 7.29 8.18
N ILE A 99 -16.65 8.44 8.10
CA ILE A 99 -17.24 9.75 8.32
C ILE A 99 -17.50 10.44 6.98
N ASN A 100 -18.75 10.81 6.71
CA ASN A 100 -19.10 11.63 5.55
C ASN A 100 -18.73 13.10 5.81
N ILE A 101 -17.86 13.67 5.00
CA ILE A 101 -17.31 15.02 5.14
C ILE A 101 -17.90 15.91 4.04
N PRO A 102 -18.52 17.05 4.39
CA PRO A 102 -19.02 17.98 3.39
C PRO A 102 -17.92 18.49 2.47
N HIS A 103 -18.08 18.29 1.16
CA HIS A 103 -17.14 18.75 0.15
C HIS A 103 -17.79 18.89 -1.23
N ASP A 104 -17.17 19.65 -2.13
CA ASP A 104 -17.62 19.82 -3.51
C ASP A 104 -17.36 18.59 -4.40
N ARG A 105 -16.52 17.66 -3.94
CA ARG A 105 -16.12 16.43 -4.63
C ARG A 105 -16.04 15.26 -3.66
N GLY A 106 -16.27 14.06 -4.15
CA GLY A 106 -16.15 12.82 -3.38
C GLY A 106 -15.57 11.68 -4.21
N CYS A 107 -15.43 10.50 -3.61
CA CYS A 107 -14.74 9.38 -4.25
C CYS A 107 -15.63 8.70 -5.30
N GLU A 108 -15.14 8.62 -6.54
CA GLU A 108 -15.73 7.79 -7.59
C GLU A 108 -15.21 6.35 -7.44
N ALA A 109 -16.01 5.47 -6.83
CA ALA A 109 -15.64 4.07 -6.56
C ALA A 109 -16.85 3.12 -6.66
N HIS A 110 -16.58 1.81 -6.73
CA HIS A 110 -17.61 0.76 -6.68
C HIS A 110 -18.14 0.50 -5.25
N SER A 111 -17.32 0.79 -4.24
CA SER A 111 -17.69 0.85 -2.81
C SER A 111 -18.13 2.27 -2.41
N ASP A 112 -18.19 2.56 -1.11
CA ASP A 112 -18.36 3.92 -0.59
C ASP A 112 -17.12 4.82 -0.77
N GLY A 113 -16.03 4.30 -1.35
CA GLY A 113 -14.85 5.05 -1.72
C GLY A 113 -13.95 5.45 -0.55
N ASP A 114 -14.08 4.79 0.60
CA ASP A 114 -13.28 5.10 1.79
C ASP A 114 -11.83 4.61 1.68
N VAL A 115 -11.01 5.48 1.09
CA VAL A 115 -9.57 5.27 0.89
C VAL A 115 -8.82 4.92 2.18
N LEU A 116 -9.26 5.43 3.33
CA LEU A 116 -8.58 5.17 4.59
C LEU A 116 -8.86 3.75 5.07
N LEU A 117 -10.12 3.32 5.06
CA LEU A 117 -10.47 1.97 5.50
C LEU A 117 -9.87 0.90 4.59
N HIS A 118 -9.91 1.08 3.27
CA HIS A 118 -9.26 0.13 2.35
C HIS A 118 -7.76 0.00 2.62
N CYS A 119 -7.08 1.13 2.81
CA CYS A 119 -5.66 1.16 3.10
C CYS A 119 -5.32 0.46 4.42
N VAL A 120 -6.16 0.58 5.44
CA VAL A 120 -5.99 -0.16 6.71
C VAL A 120 -6.22 -1.66 6.51
N VAL A 121 -7.24 -2.05 5.74
CA VAL A 121 -7.52 -3.46 5.40
C VAL A 121 -6.31 -4.09 4.72
N ASP A 122 -5.76 -3.47 3.68
CA ASP A 122 -4.59 -4.00 2.98
C ASP A 122 -3.35 -4.09 3.88
N ALA A 123 -3.16 -3.13 4.80
CA ALA A 123 -2.08 -3.21 5.77
C ALA A 123 -2.23 -4.45 6.68
N ILE A 124 -3.43 -4.74 7.17
CA ILE A 124 -3.70 -5.92 8.00
C ILE A 124 -3.48 -7.21 7.20
N LEU A 125 -4.09 -7.31 6.00
CA LEU A 125 -3.97 -8.49 5.15
C LEU A 125 -2.52 -8.76 4.75
N GLY A 126 -1.79 -7.69 4.40
CA GLY A 126 -0.37 -7.75 4.07
C GLY A 126 0.50 -8.20 5.24
N ALA A 127 0.23 -7.72 6.47
CA ALA A 127 0.95 -8.19 7.66
C ALA A 127 0.78 -9.70 7.87
N LEU A 128 -0.42 -10.23 7.58
CA LEU A 128 -0.75 -11.65 7.70
C LEU A 128 -0.23 -12.49 6.53
N GLY A 129 0.12 -11.87 5.40
CA GLY A 129 0.49 -12.56 4.16
C GLY A 129 -0.70 -13.17 3.44
N LEU A 130 -1.88 -12.57 3.58
CA LEU A 130 -3.12 -12.98 2.92
C LEU A 130 -3.27 -12.29 1.55
N PRO A 131 -4.19 -12.76 0.69
CA PRO A 131 -4.60 -12.03 -0.51
C PRO A 131 -5.05 -10.60 -0.17
N ASP A 132 -4.86 -9.67 -1.09
CA ASP A 132 -5.22 -8.25 -0.91
C ASP A 132 -6.73 -8.00 -0.95
N ILE A 133 -7.15 -6.76 -0.70
CA ILE A 133 -8.56 -6.37 -0.68
C ILE A 133 -9.29 -6.70 -1.98
N GLY A 134 -8.65 -6.53 -3.15
CA GLY A 134 -9.27 -6.79 -4.45
C GLY A 134 -9.44 -8.29 -4.73
N GLN A 135 -8.57 -9.12 -4.17
CA GLN A 135 -8.66 -10.57 -4.25
C GLN A 135 -9.72 -11.15 -3.30
N ILE A 136 -9.86 -10.59 -2.09
CA ILE A 136 -10.85 -11.06 -1.11
C ILE A 136 -12.25 -10.51 -1.42
N PHE A 137 -12.33 -9.27 -1.91
CA PHE A 137 -13.59 -8.55 -2.14
C PHE A 137 -13.69 -8.05 -3.60
N PRO A 138 -13.74 -8.96 -4.59
CA PRO A 138 -13.74 -8.56 -5.99
C PRO A 138 -15.02 -7.83 -6.39
N ASP A 139 -14.89 -6.78 -7.21
CA ASP A 139 -16.01 -5.98 -7.74
C ASP A 139 -17.03 -6.81 -8.56
N THR A 140 -16.63 -7.99 -9.03
CA THR A 140 -17.47 -8.91 -9.82
C THR A 140 -18.44 -9.72 -8.95
N ASP A 141 -18.22 -9.81 -7.64
CA ASP A 141 -19.11 -10.53 -6.73
C ASP A 141 -20.27 -9.61 -6.29
N PRO A 142 -21.53 -9.94 -6.62
CA PRO A 142 -22.70 -9.17 -6.22
C PRO A 142 -22.81 -8.93 -4.71
N LYS A 143 -22.19 -9.79 -3.88
CA LYS A 143 -22.17 -9.66 -2.42
C LYS A 143 -21.48 -8.37 -1.95
N TRP A 144 -20.46 -7.90 -2.69
CA TRP A 144 -19.64 -6.75 -2.29
C TRP A 144 -20.05 -5.45 -2.97
N LYS A 145 -20.91 -5.53 -3.99
CA LYS A 145 -21.35 -4.36 -4.75
C LYS A 145 -22.07 -3.35 -3.85
N GLY A 146 -21.49 -2.14 -3.73
CA GLY A 146 -22.03 -1.09 -2.88
C GLY A 146 -21.94 -1.38 -1.38
N ALA A 147 -21.14 -2.37 -0.96
CA ALA A 147 -20.90 -2.62 0.45
C ALA A 147 -20.15 -1.43 1.07
N ALA A 148 -20.52 -1.08 2.31
CA ALA A 148 -19.78 -0.10 3.09
C ALA A 148 -18.39 -0.66 3.44
N SER A 149 -17.36 0.19 3.41
CA SER A 149 -15.98 -0.22 3.67
C SER A 149 -15.76 -0.79 5.08
N SER A 150 -16.64 -0.46 6.02
CA SER A 150 -16.67 -1.07 7.35
C SER A 150 -16.88 -2.59 7.33
N VAL A 151 -17.50 -3.15 6.28
CA VAL A 151 -17.67 -4.59 6.11
C VAL A 151 -16.32 -5.26 5.84
N PHE A 152 -15.52 -4.69 4.95
CA PHE A 152 -14.16 -5.19 4.64
C PHE A 152 -13.26 -5.10 5.87
N MET A 153 -13.38 -3.99 6.62
CA MET A 153 -12.64 -3.78 7.87
C MET A 153 -12.94 -4.85 8.92
N LYS A 154 -14.22 -5.18 9.13
CA LYS A 154 -14.64 -6.23 10.07
C LYS A 154 -14.11 -7.60 9.68
N GLU A 155 -14.13 -7.94 8.39
CA GLU A 155 -13.60 -9.22 7.92
C GLU A 155 -12.08 -9.30 8.07
N ALA A 156 -11.34 -8.22 7.78
CA ALA A 156 -9.89 -8.18 8.00
C ALA A 156 -9.52 -8.36 9.48
N VAL A 157 -10.25 -7.73 10.41
CA VAL A 157 -10.06 -7.89 11.86
C VAL A 157 -10.37 -9.32 12.31
N LYS A 158 -11.42 -9.92 11.77
CA LYS A 158 -11.75 -11.34 12.01
C LYS A 158 -10.60 -12.25 11.55
N LEU A 159 -10.11 -12.09 10.32
CA LEU A 159 -8.99 -12.86 9.77
C LEU A 159 -7.70 -12.68 10.60
N MET A 160 -7.42 -11.46 11.07
CA MET A 160 -6.33 -11.17 12.00
C MET A 160 -6.43 -12.00 13.28
N HIS A 161 -7.61 -12.03 13.89
CA HIS A 161 -7.84 -12.79 15.11
C HIS A 161 -7.79 -14.31 14.88
N GLU A 162 -8.33 -14.81 13.77
CA GLU A 162 -8.27 -16.23 13.37
C GLU A 162 -6.83 -16.69 13.12
N ALA A 163 -5.98 -15.81 12.57
CA ALA A 163 -4.54 -16.04 12.45
C ALA A 163 -3.78 -15.98 13.80
N GLY A 164 -4.47 -15.68 14.90
CA GLY A 164 -3.91 -15.56 16.24
C GLY A 164 -3.03 -14.33 16.42
N TYR A 165 -3.42 -13.21 15.83
CA TYR A 165 -2.79 -11.90 16.03
C TYR A 165 -3.80 -10.88 16.56
N GLU A 166 -3.27 -9.81 17.11
CA GLU A 166 -3.98 -8.60 17.53
C GLU A 166 -3.22 -7.35 17.08
N LEU A 167 -3.90 -6.20 17.10
CA LEU A 167 -3.29 -4.94 16.74
C LEU A 167 -2.35 -4.48 17.87
N GLY A 168 -1.06 -4.33 17.55
CA GLY A 168 -0.11 -3.63 18.42
C GLY A 168 -0.28 -2.12 18.30
N ASN A 169 -0.12 -1.58 17.09
CA ASN A 169 -0.47 -0.20 16.78
C ASN A 169 -0.72 0.03 15.28
N LEU A 170 -1.36 1.16 14.97
CA LEU A 170 -1.63 1.63 13.62
C LEU A 170 -1.25 3.10 13.48
N ASP A 171 -0.60 3.44 12.38
CA ASP A 171 -0.35 4.82 11.99
C ASP A 171 -0.73 5.05 10.52
N ALA A 172 -1.72 5.91 10.30
CA ALA A 172 -2.20 6.27 8.97
C ALA A 172 -1.81 7.71 8.60
N THR A 173 -1.61 7.96 7.30
CA THR A 173 -1.42 9.29 6.72
C THR A 173 -2.33 9.46 5.52
N LEU A 174 -3.28 10.38 5.64
CA LEU A 174 -4.09 10.85 4.53
C LEU A 174 -3.40 12.00 3.81
N ILE A 175 -3.48 11.97 2.48
CA ILE A 175 -3.00 13.02 1.60
C ILE A 175 -4.21 13.57 0.85
N LEU A 176 -4.63 14.78 1.23
CA LEU A 176 -5.80 15.45 0.69
C LEU A 176 -5.59 16.96 0.67
N GLN A 177 -5.79 17.59 -0.48
CA GLN A 177 -5.60 19.03 -0.60
C GLN A 177 -6.72 19.84 0.08
N ARG A 178 -7.98 19.42 -0.09
CA ARG A 178 -9.17 20.00 0.56
C ARG A 178 -10.23 18.90 0.77
N PRO A 179 -11.08 18.99 1.80
CA PRO A 179 -11.17 20.06 2.80
C PRO A 179 -10.14 19.88 3.92
N LYS A 180 -10.16 20.78 4.91
CA LYS A 180 -9.32 20.64 6.11
C LYS A 180 -9.85 19.49 6.96
N LEU A 181 -9.02 18.47 7.21
CA LEU A 181 -9.44 17.28 7.97
C LEU A 181 -9.39 17.45 9.49
N SER A 182 -8.69 18.46 10.01
CA SER A 182 -8.51 18.66 11.46
C SER A 182 -9.81 18.62 12.28
N PRO A 183 -10.95 19.22 11.84
CA PRO A 183 -12.21 19.17 12.57
C PRO A 183 -12.84 17.77 12.66
N HIS A 184 -12.48 16.86 11.75
CA HIS A 184 -13.08 15.52 11.65
C HIS A 184 -12.17 14.42 12.23
N LYS A 185 -10.92 14.76 12.55
CA LYS A 185 -9.86 13.80 12.85
C LYS A 185 -10.21 12.87 14.03
N GLU A 186 -10.79 13.42 15.10
CA GLU A 186 -11.16 12.61 16.27
C GLU A 186 -12.35 11.69 16.01
N ALA A 187 -13.34 12.13 15.22
CA ALA A 187 -14.46 11.28 14.82
C ALA A 187 -13.99 10.11 13.96
N ILE A 188 -13.08 10.37 13.01
CA ILE A 188 -12.46 9.36 12.17
C ILE A 188 -11.67 8.36 13.03
N ARG A 189 -10.82 8.87 13.94
CA ARG A 189 -10.02 8.03 14.83
C ARG A 189 -10.91 7.18 15.76
N ALA A 190 -11.98 7.74 16.31
CA ALA A 190 -12.92 7.00 17.15
C ALA A 190 -13.57 5.84 16.39
N ASN A 191 -14.04 6.09 15.16
CA ASN A 191 -14.63 5.04 14.33
C ASN A 191 -13.61 3.97 13.92
N LEU A 192 -12.36 4.35 13.63
CA LEU A 192 -11.27 3.38 13.42
C LEU A 192 -11.07 2.49 14.65
N CYS A 193 -11.02 3.07 15.85
CA CYS A 193 -10.86 2.32 17.10
C CYS A 193 -12.01 1.32 17.31
N GLU A 194 -13.25 1.75 17.06
CA GLU A 194 -14.43 0.90 17.16
C GLU A 194 -14.36 -0.27 16.17
N LEU A 195 -14.06 0.00 14.90
CA LEU A 195 -13.97 -1.04 13.86
C LEU A 195 -12.82 -2.01 14.11
N LEU A 196 -11.70 -1.55 14.68
CA LEU A 196 -10.54 -2.36 15.03
C LEU A 196 -10.71 -3.13 16.35
N GLY A 197 -11.63 -2.69 17.22
CA GLY A 197 -11.68 -3.14 18.61
C GLY A 197 -10.42 -2.76 19.39
N ALA A 198 -9.83 -1.59 19.11
CA ALA A 198 -8.54 -1.16 19.63
C ALA A 198 -8.63 0.08 20.54
N ASP A 199 -7.68 0.20 21.47
CA ASP A 199 -7.57 1.37 22.32
C ASP A 199 -7.13 2.62 21.51
N PRO A 200 -7.70 3.81 21.75
CA PRO A 200 -7.32 5.02 21.02
C PRO A 200 -5.84 5.41 21.14
N SER A 201 -5.12 4.98 22.17
CA SER A 201 -3.68 5.25 22.33
C SER A 201 -2.80 4.52 21.30
N VAL A 202 -3.31 3.46 20.66
CA VAL A 202 -2.58 2.68 19.66
C VAL A 202 -3.00 2.97 18.21
N VAL A 203 -3.97 3.88 18.00
CA VAL A 203 -4.47 4.26 16.69
C VAL A 203 -4.19 5.73 16.41
N ASN A 204 -3.31 6.00 15.45
CA ASN A 204 -2.97 7.34 15.01
C ASN A 204 -3.39 7.61 13.57
N LEU A 205 -3.83 8.83 13.32
CA LEU A 205 -4.13 9.36 11.99
C LEU A 205 -3.35 10.66 11.79
N LYS A 206 -2.83 10.89 10.59
CA LYS A 206 -2.24 12.14 10.16
C LYS A 206 -2.90 12.58 8.87
N ALA A 207 -2.88 13.88 8.61
CA ALA A 207 -3.39 14.45 7.37
C ALA A 207 -2.40 15.49 6.84
N LYS A 208 -2.15 15.45 5.53
CA LYS A 208 -1.22 16.32 4.82
C LYS A 208 -1.85 16.80 3.52
N THR A 209 -1.50 18.02 3.13
CA THR A 209 -1.69 18.51 1.76
C THR A 209 -0.64 17.90 0.84
N HIS A 210 -0.87 17.96 -0.47
CA HIS A 210 0.12 17.58 -1.49
C HIS A 210 0.69 18.83 -2.18
N GLU A 211 0.83 19.92 -1.43
CA GLU A 211 1.49 21.17 -1.85
C GLU A 211 1.07 21.71 -3.23
N LYS A 212 -0.20 21.53 -3.63
CA LYS A 212 -0.73 21.93 -4.94
C LYS A 212 -0.02 21.31 -6.16
N VAL A 213 0.68 20.19 -5.99
CA VAL A 213 1.29 19.44 -7.10
C VAL A 213 0.51 18.16 -7.40
N ASP A 214 0.44 17.81 -8.68
CA ASP A 214 -0.18 16.59 -9.22
C ASP A 214 -1.68 16.44 -8.89
N SER A 215 -2.26 15.26 -9.17
CA SER A 215 -3.69 15.02 -8.96
C SER A 215 -4.14 15.25 -7.51
N LEU A 216 -3.30 14.89 -6.54
CA LEU A 216 -3.58 15.10 -5.12
C LEU A 216 -3.62 16.60 -4.80
N GLY A 217 -2.66 17.38 -5.29
CA GLY A 217 -2.59 18.83 -5.06
C GLY A 217 -3.60 19.64 -5.86
N GLU A 218 -4.06 19.11 -7.00
CA GLU A 218 -5.14 19.66 -7.82
C GLU A 218 -6.53 19.26 -7.30
N ASN A 219 -6.61 18.52 -6.18
CA ASN A 219 -7.85 18.04 -5.57
C ASN A 219 -8.68 17.16 -6.54
N ARG A 220 -7.98 16.40 -7.40
CA ARG A 220 -8.55 15.38 -8.30
C ARG A 220 -8.44 13.97 -7.74
N SER A 221 -7.70 13.79 -6.65
CA SER A 221 -7.60 12.50 -5.97
C SER A 221 -7.38 12.68 -4.47
N ILE A 222 -7.58 11.60 -3.73
CA ILE A 222 -7.22 11.42 -2.33
C ILE A 222 -6.39 10.14 -2.20
N ALA A 223 -5.39 10.13 -1.31
CA ALA A 223 -4.59 8.93 -1.05
C ALA A 223 -4.43 8.68 0.44
N ALA A 224 -4.24 7.42 0.81
CA ALA A 224 -3.91 6.99 2.15
C ALA A 224 -2.70 6.07 2.15
N HIS A 225 -1.87 6.20 3.19
CA HIS A 225 -0.86 5.21 3.57
C HIS A 225 -1.12 4.76 4.99
N THR A 226 -0.98 3.48 5.25
CA THR A 226 -1.11 2.90 6.59
C THR A 226 0.07 1.99 6.87
N VAL A 227 0.62 2.07 8.07
CA VAL A 227 1.49 1.04 8.63
C VAL A 227 0.83 0.45 9.87
N VAL A 228 0.88 -0.88 9.98
CA VAL A 228 0.39 -1.61 11.16
C VAL A 228 1.50 -2.48 11.71
N LEU A 229 1.52 -2.60 13.04
CA LEU A 229 2.27 -3.63 13.75
C LEU A 229 1.26 -4.56 14.39
N LEU A 230 1.26 -5.83 13.98
CA LEU A 230 0.48 -6.88 14.62
C LEU A 230 1.34 -7.63 15.64
N MET A 231 0.73 -8.02 16.74
CA MET A 231 1.34 -8.79 17.82
C MET A 231 0.70 -10.16 17.90
N LYS A 232 1.50 -11.19 18.17
CA LYS A 232 0.99 -12.54 18.40
C LYS A 232 0.24 -12.57 19.74
N LYS A 233 -0.97 -13.15 19.75
CA LYS A 233 -1.73 -13.43 20.99
C LYS A 233 -1.04 -14.48 21.87
#